data_AF-A0A539DRY6-F1
#
_entry.id   AF-A0A539DRY6-F1
#
_cell.length_a   1.000
_cell.length_b   1.000
_cell.length_c   1.000
_cell.angle_alpha   90.00
_cell.angle_beta   90.00
_cell.angle_gamma   90.00
#
_symmetry.space_group_name_H-M   'P 1'
#
loop_
_entity.id
_entity.type
_entity.pdbx_description
1 polymer ?
#
loop_
_entity_poly.entity_id
_entity_poly.type
_entity_poly.pdbx_seq_one_letter_code
_entity_poly.pdbx_strand_id
1 'polypeptide(L)' 'MKKSYITLFILALFMGTVATAFADCIKDGKAYPTGTEIGGFVCTADGSWKIK' A
#
# COMPACT_ATOMS: atom_id res chain seq x y z
N MET A 1 -6.93 39.93 10.19
CA MET A 1 -6.02 38.99 9.51
C MET A 1 -5.62 37.83 10.45
N LYS A 2 -6.55 36.95 10.84
CA LYS A 2 -6.25 35.85 11.80
C LYS A 2 -6.86 34.48 11.43
N LYS A 3 -7.79 34.44 10.47
CA LYS A 3 -8.50 33.21 10.05
C LYS A 3 -7.73 32.34 9.05
N SER A 4 -6.66 32.85 8.44
CA SER A 4 -5.95 32.19 7.33
C SER A 4 -5.05 31.02 7.77
N TYR A 5 -4.62 30.98 9.03
CA TYR A 5 -3.71 29.95 9.52
C TYR A 5 -4.43 28.63 9.80
N ILE A 6 -5.70 28.70 10.21
CA ILE A 6 -6.52 27.51 10.54
C ILE A 6 -6.81 26.71 9.27
N THR A 7 -7.11 27.38 8.15
CA THR A 7 -7.35 26.72 6.86
C THR A 7 -6.11 26.01 6.33
N LEU A 8 -4.93 26.61 6.48
CA LEU A 8 -3.66 25.99 6.09
C LEU A 8 -3.32 24.77 6.97
N PHE A 9 -3.64 24.84 8.27
CA PHE A 9 -3.40 23.74 9.20
C PHE A 9 -4.27 22.51 8.90
N ILE A 10 -5.54 22.73 8.54
CA ILE A 10 -6.48 21.66 8.18
C ILE A 10 -6.03 20.99 6.86
N LEU A 11 -5.56 21.76 5.88
CA LEU A 11 -5.09 21.20 4.61
C LEU A 11 -3.85 20.30 4.79
N ALA A 12 -2.94 20.67 5.69
CA ALA A 12 -1.74 19.87 6.00
C ALA A 12 -2.07 18.53 6.69
N LEU A 13 -3.14 18.48 7.49
CA LEU A 13 -3.59 17.26 8.18
C LEU A 13 -4.11 16.19 7.21
N PHE A 14 -4.67 16.58 6.06
CA PHE A 14 -5.19 15.64 5.06
C PHE A 14 -4.11 15.02 4.16
N MET A 15 -2.89 15.57 4.14
CA MET A 15 -1.79 15.03 3.31
C MET A 15 -1.05 13.85 3.97
N GLY A 16 -1.33 13.53 5.24
CA GLY A 16 -0.58 12.54 6.03
C GLY A 16 -1.06 11.09 5.92
N THR A 17 -2.19 10.80 5.26
CA THR A 17 -2.72 9.44 5.18
C THR A 17 -2.17 8.73 3.94
N VAL A 18 -0.92 8.30 4.00
CA VAL A 18 -0.39 7.31 3.04
C VAL A 18 -1.06 5.96 3.33
N ALA A 19 -2.09 5.64 2.55
CA ALA A 19 -2.66 4.30 2.56
C ALA A 19 -1.54 3.30 2.27
N THR A 20 -1.32 2.34 3.17
CA THR A 20 -0.42 1.21 2.92
C THR A 20 -1.01 0.38 1.79
N ALA A 21 -0.58 0.63 0.56
CA ALA A 21 -0.90 -0.23 -0.56
C ALA A 21 -0.15 -1.55 -0.36
N PHE A 22 -0.87 -2.61 0.00
CA PHE A 22 -0.33 -3.96 -0.06
C PHE A 22 -0.16 -4.28 -1.54
N ALA A 23 1.08 -4.49 -1.99
CA ALA A 23 1.32 -4.85 -3.36
C ALA A 23 0.87 -6.31 -3.56
N ASP A 24 -0.12 -6.51 -4.44
CA ASP A 24 -0.52 -7.84 -4.88
C ASP A 24 0.58 -8.44 -5.77
N CYS A 25 0.84 -9.73 -5.62
CA CYS A 25 1.73 -10.43 -6.53
C CYS A 25 0.97 -10.86 -7.78
N ILE A 26 1.53 -10.57 -8.96
CA ILE A 26 0.95 -10.99 -10.23
C ILE A 26 1.48 -12.38 -10.61
N LYS A 27 0.59 -13.29 -10.98
CA LYS A 27 0.93 -14.58 -11.58
C LYS A 27 -0.11 -14.93 -12.64
N ASP A 28 0.35 -15.25 -13.86
CA ASP A 28 -0.50 -15.58 -15.01
C ASP A 28 -1.61 -14.55 -15.29
N GLY A 29 -1.29 -13.25 -15.08
CA GLY A 29 -2.23 -12.15 -15.27
C GLY A 29 -3.26 -11.96 -14.14
N LYS A 30 -3.20 -12.77 -13.09
CA LYS A 30 -4.06 -12.66 -11.91
C LYS A 30 -3.30 -12.06 -10.72
N ALA A 31 -3.97 -11.16 -10.00
CA ALA A 31 -3.48 -10.60 -8.75
C ALA A 31 -3.78 -11.56 -7.58
N TYR A 32 -2.78 -11.75 -6.72
CA TYR A 32 -2.85 -12.57 -5.52
C TYR A 32 -2.44 -11.76 -4.31
N PRO A 33 -3.19 -11.87 -3.19
CA PRO A 33 -2.86 -11.12 -1.98
C PRO A 33 -1.57 -11.64 -1.34
N THR A 34 -0.92 -10.78 -0.56
CA THR A 34 0.21 -11.14 0.30
C THR A 34 -0.12 -12.37 1.15
N GLY A 35 0.84 -13.30 1.27
CA GLY A 35 0.69 -14.56 1.99
C GLY A 35 0.13 -15.71 1.14
N THR A 36 -0.30 -15.45 -0.10
CA THR A 36 -0.68 -16.53 -1.02
C THR A 36 0.52 -17.44 -1.29
N GLU A 37 0.32 -18.76 -1.20
CA GLU A 37 1.35 -19.76 -1.49
C GLU A 37 1.02 -20.54 -2.78
N ILE A 38 1.95 -20.57 -3.74
CA ILE A 38 1.79 -21.31 -5.00
C ILE A 38 3.10 -21.98 -5.37
N GLY A 39 3.13 -23.31 -5.38
CA GLY A 39 4.25 -24.10 -5.90
C GLY A 39 5.60 -23.83 -5.21
N GLY A 40 5.60 -23.65 -3.88
CA GLY A 40 6.81 -23.36 -3.10
C GLY A 40 7.21 -21.89 -3.06
N PHE A 41 6.42 -20.99 -3.66
CA PHE A 41 6.60 -19.55 -3.53
C PHE A 41 5.52 -18.94 -2.64
N VAL A 42 5.88 -17.91 -1.88
CA VAL A 42 4.99 -17.07 -1.09
C VAL A 42 4.97 -15.64 -1.67
N CYS A 43 3.78 -15.07 -1.79
CA CYS A 43 3.62 -13.66 -2.16
C CYS A 43 3.99 -12.77 -0.96
N THR A 44 5.00 -11.92 -1.08
CA THR A 44 5.47 -11.03 -0.02
C THR A 44 4.86 -9.63 -0.12
N ALA A 45 4.89 -8.86 0.97
CA ALA A 45 4.26 -7.54 1.07
C ALA A 45 4.85 -6.47 0.13
N ASP A 46 6.02 -6.74 -0.43
CA ASP A 46 6.68 -5.95 -1.49
C ASP A 46 6.14 -6.28 -2.90
N GLY A 47 5.12 -7.13 -3.02
CA GLY A 47 4.49 -7.50 -4.30
C GLY A 47 5.29 -8.51 -5.11
N SER A 48 6.29 -9.15 -4.51
CA SER A 48 7.16 -10.14 -5.17
C SER A 48 6.88 -11.56 -4.69
N TRP A 49 7.09 -12.54 -5.58
CA TRP A 49 7.11 -13.95 -5.19
C TRP A 49 8.49 -14.33 -4.66
N LYS A 50 8.55 -14.94 -3.47
CA LYS A 50 9.80 -15.45 -2.88
C LYS A 50 9.67 -16.93 -2.59
N ILE A 51 10.78 -17.66 -2.69
CA ILE A 51 10.84 -19.07 -2.31
C ILE A 51 10.56 -19.18 -0.80
N LYS A 52 9.68 -20.09 -0.42
CA LYS A 52 9.36 -20.39 0.97
C LYS A 52 10.44 -21.25 1.62
#